data_AF-A0A3M1LNV9-F1
#
_entry.id   AF-A0A3M1LNV9-F1
#
_cell.length_a   1.000
_cell.length_b   1.000
_cell.length_c   1.000
_cell.angle_alpha   90.00
_cell.angle_beta   90.00
_cell.angle_gamma   90.00
#
_symmetry.space_group_name_H-M   'P 1'
#
loop_
_entity.id
_entity.type
_entity.pdbx_description
1 polymer ?
#
loop_
_entity_poly.entity_id
_entity_poly.type
_entity_poly.pdbx_seq_one_letter_code
_entity_poly.pdbx_strand_id
1 'polypeptide(L)'
;MQVLNQALKEWYVVVKALEDAKQFVLLRKGGILDQGFDIASTKFLLFPTFEHQHQQYVRDEFKYLFDKVDDKIIISSAASIHKVYETFSKDKLLRLSKYHIYNEDFIDYRLSIYKDKPVKVLLVKTYLLEEPIMLENKPEYAGCRSWVNIDLNPKIREEPVISNMRFDDIFSDIEGIMNEV
;
A
#
# COMPACT_ATOMS: atom_id res chain seq x y z
N MET A 1 -21.73 -11.25 -5.90
CA MET A 1 -20.90 -10.03 -5.83
C MET A 1 -19.90 -10.20 -4.69
N GLN A 2 -18.61 -10.03 -4.94
CA GLN A 2 -17.60 -10.09 -3.89
C GLN A 2 -17.79 -8.87 -2.97
N VAL A 3 -18.03 -9.10 -1.68
CA VAL A 3 -18.20 -8.03 -0.69
C VAL A 3 -16.85 -7.40 -0.42
N LEU A 4 -16.74 -6.07 -0.54
CA LEU A 4 -15.52 -5.32 -0.28
C LEU A 4 -15.49 -4.84 1.17
N ASN A 5 -15.26 -5.76 2.12
CA ASN A 5 -15.22 -5.45 3.55
C ASN A 5 -13.81 -5.51 4.17
N GLN A 6 -12.81 -6.00 3.44
CA GLN A 6 -11.42 -5.98 3.91
C GLN A 6 -10.77 -4.64 3.59
N ALA A 7 -10.15 -4.01 4.60
CA ALA A 7 -9.35 -2.81 4.42
C ALA A 7 -7.92 -3.03 4.92
N LEU A 8 -6.95 -2.67 4.09
CA LEU A 8 -5.53 -2.78 4.39
C LEU A 8 -5.04 -1.46 4.99
N LYS A 9 -4.53 -1.50 6.22
CA LYS A 9 -3.90 -0.34 6.86
C LYS A 9 -2.60 -0.01 6.15
N GLU A 10 -2.46 1.25 5.77
CA GLU A 10 -1.27 1.79 5.13
C GLU A 10 -1.06 3.26 5.50
N TRP A 11 0.18 3.74 5.49
CA TRP A 11 0.46 5.14 5.81
C TRP A 11 -0.35 6.07 4.93
N TYR A 12 -0.92 7.12 5.53
CA TYR A 12 -1.72 8.11 4.81
C TYR A 12 -1.02 8.63 3.54
N VAL A 13 0.26 8.98 3.66
CA VAL A 13 1.10 9.45 2.54
C VAL A 13 1.20 8.44 1.40
N VAL A 14 1.23 7.14 1.72
CA VAL A 14 1.27 6.06 0.73
C VAL A 14 -0.09 5.89 0.06
N VAL A 15 -1.18 5.99 0.82
CA VAL A 15 -2.54 5.98 0.25
C VAL A 15 -2.70 7.15 -0.72
N LYS A 16 -2.22 8.34 -0.38
CA LYS A 16 -2.23 9.50 -1.29
C LYS A 16 -1.38 9.28 -2.54
N ALA A 17 -0.18 8.74 -2.40
CA ALA A 17 0.65 8.40 -3.55
C ALA A 17 0.00 7.35 -4.47
N LEU A 18 -0.75 6.40 -3.92
CA LEU A 18 -1.54 5.43 -4.69
C LEU A 18 -2.69 6.11 -5.42
N GLU A 19 -3.44 6.98 -4.74
CA GLU A 19 -4.56 7.74 -5.32
C GLU A 19 -4.10 8.67 -6.47
N ASP A 20 -2.93 9.30 -6.33
CA ASP A 20 -2.34 10.22 -7.31
C ASP A 20 -1.57 9.52 -8.43
N ALA A 21 -1.64 8.18 -8.51
CA ALA A 21 -0.88 7.36 -9.46
C ALA A 21 0.65 7.67 -9.44
N LYS A 22 1.20 7.89 -8.25
CA LYS A 22 2.64 8.07 -7.97
C LYS A 22 3.29 6.82 -7.40
N GLN A 23 2.48 5.91 -6.86
CA GLN A 23 2.92 4.63 -6.33
C GLN A 23 2.05 3.50 -6.88
N PHE A 24 2.67 2.34 -7.11
CA PHE A 24 2.03 1.15 -7.70
C PHE A 24 2.39 -0.14 -6.96
N VAL A 25 3.39 -0.09 -6.07
CA VAL A 25 3.80 -1.25 -5.27
C VAL A 25 3.63 -0.99 -3.77
N LEU A 26 3.24 -2.02 -3.05
CA LEU A 26 3.24 -2.07 -1.58
C LEU A 26 4.32 -3.04 -1.11
N LEU A 27 5.16 -2.61 -0.18
CA LEU A 27 6.22 -3.43 0.41
C LEU A 27 5.77 -3.94 1.79
N ARG A 28 5.56 -5.26 1.91
CA ARG A 28 5.01 -5.89 3.10
C ARG A 28 5.93 -6.98 3.63
N LYS A 29 6.02 -7.08 4.96
CA LYS A 29 6.80 -8.14 5.65
C LYS A 29 6.03 -8.83 6.78
N GLY A 30 4.84 -8.33 7.10
CA GLY A 30 4.04 -8.66 8.28
C GLY A 30 3.95 -7.47 9.24
N GLY A 31 3.00 -7.50 10.15
CA GLY A 31 2.92 -6.60 11.30
C GLY A 31 3.61 -7.20 12.53
N ILE A 32 3.76 -6.46 13.62
CA ILE A 32 4.37 -6.98 14.87
C ILE A 32 3.58 -8.19 15.43
N LEU A 33 2.26 -8.21 15.20
CA LEU A 33 1.34 -9.26 15.66
C LEU A 33 1.10 -10.37 14.62
N ASP A 34 1.48 -10.14 13.36
CA ASP A 34 1.32 -11.10 12.27
C ASP A 34 2.73 -11.66 11.97
N GLN A 35 3.02 -12.93 12.26
CA GLN A 35 4.32 -13.55 11.94
C GLN A 35 4.46 -13.77 10.41
N GLY A 36 4.40 -12.71 9.62
CA GLY A 36 4.28 -12.71 8.17
C GLY A 36 3.14 -11.81 7.71
N PHE A 37 3.12 -11.43 6.43
CA PHE A 37 1.97 -10.73 5.84
C PHE A 37 1.10 -11.73 5.08
N ASP A 38 -0.08 -12.04 5.62
CA ASP A 38 -1.06 -12.87 4.94
C ASP A 38 -2.03 -11.99 4.14
N ILE A 39 -2.30 -12.41 2.90
CA ILE A 39 -3.21 -11.70 2.00
C ILE A 39 -4.63 -12.13 2.35
N ALA A 40 -5.34 -11.31 3.13
CA ALA A 40 -6.73 -11.57 3.50
C ALA A 40 -7.69 -11.39 2.32
N SER A 41 -7.38 -10.50 1.38
CA SER A 41 -8.14 -10.29 0.15
C SER A 41 -7.26 -9.77 -0.98
N THR A 42 -7.59 -10.15 -2.22
CA THR A 42 -6.97 -9.61 -3.44
C THR A 42 -7.62 -8.31 -3.92
N LYS A 43 -8.76 -7.92 -3.35
CA LYS A 43 -9.40 -6.61 -3.57
C LYS A 43 -9.86 -6.04 -2.23
N PHE A 44 -9.43 -4.84 -1.90
CA PHE A 44 -9.58 -4.28 -0.55
C PHE A 44 -9.64 -2.76 -0.55
N LEU A 45 -10.18 -2.19 0.52
CA LEU A 45 -10.15 -0.75 0.80
C LEU A 45 -8.75 -0.33 1.29
N LEU A 46 -8.32 0.88 0.94
CA LEU A 46 -7.09 1.47 1.48
C LEU A 46 -7.44 2.25 2.74
N PHE A 47 -7.06 1.71 3.90
CA PHE A 47 -7.32 2.35 5.19
C PHE A 47 -6.12 3.22 5.56
N PRO A 48 -6.22 4.56 5.47
CA PRO A 48 -5.11 5.42 5.83
C PRO A 48 -4.89 5.40 7.34
N THR A 49 -3.64 5.23 7.75
CA THR A 49 -3.22 5.40 9.14
C THR A 49 -2.14 6.46 9.24
N PHE A 50 -2.18 7.20 10.35
CA PHE A 50 -1.14 8.15 10.77
C PHE A 50 -0.18 7.51 11.80
N GLU A 51 -0.47 6.29 12.24
CA GLU A 51 0.39 5.56 13.18
C GLU A 51 1.72 5.19 12.51
N HIS A 52 2.83 5.55 13.15
CA HIS A 52 4.19 5.19 12.74
C HIS A 52 4.59 5.59 11.31
N GLN A 53 3.93 6.59 10.70
CA GLN A 53 4.47 7.24 9.51
C GLN A 53 5.67 8.11 9.92
N HIS A 54 6.80 7.95 9.23
CA HIS A 54 7.97 8.76 9.51
C HIS A 54 8.44 9.46 8.23
N GLN A 55 8.47 10.79 8.26
CA GLN A 55 8.94 11.60 7.13
C GLN A 55 10.35 11.22 6.68
N GLN A 56 11.20 10.75 7.62
CA GLN A 56 12.56 10.27 7.32
C GLN A 56 12.60 9.05 6.40
N TYR A 57 11.49 8.33 6.22
CA TYR A 57 11.40 7.12 5.39
C TYR A 57 10.78 7.37 4.01
N VAL A 58 10.45 8.63 3.71
CA VAL A 58 9.83 9.06 2.45
C VAL A 58 10.79 10.02 1.77
N ARG A 59 10.95 9.87 0.44
CA ARG A 59 11.80 10.76 -0.35
C ARG A 59 11.29 12.20 -0.29
N ASP A 60 12.21 13.16 -0.36
CA ASP A 60 11.95 14.57 -0.08
C ASP A 60 10.84 15.15 -0.95
N GLU A 61 10.79 14.78 -2.23
CA GLU A 61 9.81 15.25 -3.19
C GLU A 61 8.36 14.86 -2.87
N PHE A 62 8.13 13.90 -1.95
CA PHE A 62 6.80 13.46 -1.53
C PHE A 62 6.42 13.92 -0.11
N LYS A 63 7.30 14.66 0.59
CA LYS A 63 7.04 15.11 1.96
C LYS A 63 5.85 16.07 2.08
N TYR A 64 5.48 16.76 0.99
CA TYR A 64 4.29 17.62 0.94
C TYR A 64 2.97 16.89 1.21
N LEU A 65 2.96 15.56 1.10
CA LEU A 65 1.77 14.74 1.37
C LEU A 65 1.47 14.53 2.88
N PHE A 66 2.32 15.04 3.78
CA PHE A 66 2.16 14.88 5.24
C PHE A 66 1.28 15.96 5.91
N ASP A 67 0.84 17.00 5.18
CA ASP A 67 0.31 18.25 5.77
C ASP A 67 -1.10 18.17 6.39
N LYS A 68 -1.65 16.97 6.66
CA LYS A 68 -2.99 16.86 7.26
C LYS A 68 -3.10 15.69 8.23
N VAL A 69 -3.26 16.01 9.51
CA VAL A 69 -3.79 15.08 10.51
C VAL A 69 -5.25 15.47 10.72
N ASP A 70 -6.15 14.57 10.38
CA ASP A 70 -7.59 14.75 10.60
C ASP A 70 -8.01 13.77 11.71
N ASP A 71 -8.90 14.19 12.60
CA ASP A 71 -9.42 13.33 13.67
C ASP A 71 -10.32 12.20 13.11
N LYS A 72 -10.69 12.30 11.83
CA LYS A 72 -11.50 11.33 11.10
C LYS A 72 -10.66 10.51 10.13
N ILE A 73 -11.00 9.23 10.03
CA ILE A 73 -10.45 8.34 9.00
C ILE A 73 -11.31 8.48 7.76
N ILE A 74 -10.69 8.85 6.64
CA ILE A 74 -11.36 9.01 5.35
C ILE A 74 -10.84 7.93 4.40
N ILE A 75 -11.68 6.97 4.05
CA ILE A 75 -11.34 5.95 3.05
C ILE A 75 -11.93 6.43 1.72
N SER A 76 -11.07 6.83 0.80
CA SER A 76 -11.46 7.34 -0.53
C SER A 76 -11.10 6.41 -1.68
N SER A 77 -10.42 5.30 -1.39
CA SER A 77 -9.89 4.42 -2.44
C SER A 77 -9.88 2.94 -2.04
N ALA A 78 -9.81 2.11 -3.08
CA ALA A 78 -9.63 0.68 -3.01
C ALA A 78 -8.47 0.27 -3.93
N ALA A 79 -7.92 -0.91 -3.70
CA ALA A 79 -6.90 -1.49 -4.55
C ALA A 79 -7.22 -2.96 -4.84
N SER A 80 -6.76 -3.44 -6.00
CA SER A 80 -6.69 -4.86 -6.33
C SER A 80 -5.24 -5.29 -6.56
N ILE A 81 -4.88 -6.47 -6.06
CA ILE A 81 -3.56 -7.07 -6.30
C ILE A 81 -3.55 -7.62 -7.72
N HIS A 82 -2.63 -7.09 -8.53
CA HIS A 82 -2.36 -7.61 -9.85
C HIS A 82 -1.36 -8.78 -9.81
N LYS A 83 -0.27 -8.60 -9.04
CA LYS A 83 0.77 -9.61 -8.88
C LYS A 83 1.45 -9.50 -7.52
N VAL A 84 1.97 -10.62 -7.02
CA VAL A 84 2.76 -10.71 -5.79
C VAL A 84 4.11 -11.30 -6.14
N TYR A 85 5.17 -10.67 -5.64
CA TYR A 85 6.54 -11.16 -5.70
C TYR A 85 7.12 -11.24 -4.29
N GLU A 86 8.20 -12.00 -4.13
CA GLU A 86 8.95 -12.11 -2.88
C GLU A 86 10.44 -11.94 -3.16
N THR A 87 11.12 -11.15 -2.33
CA THR A 87 12.57 -10.96 -2.49
C THR A 87 13.29 -10.63 -1.17
N PHE A 88 14.55 -11.05 -1.09
CA PHE A 88 15.51 -10.59 -0.08
C PHE A 88 16.49 -9.55 -0.65
N SER A 89 16.42 -9.27 -1.95
CA SER A 89 17.40 -8.43 -2.64
C SER A 89 17.12 -6.94 -2.41
N LYS A 90 18.04 -6.28 -1.70
CA LYS A 90 18.04 -4.81 -1.58
C LYS A 90 18.12 -4.13 -2.95
N ASP A 91 18.95 -4.66 -3.86
CA ASP A 91 19.11 -4.11 -5.21
C ASP A 91 17.78 -4.07 -5.98
N LYS A 92 17.04 -5.19 -5.99
CA LYS A 92 15.71 -5.25 -6.63
C LYS A 92 14.77 -4.23 -6.02
N LEU A 93 14.73 -4.11 -4.68
CA LEU A 93 13.87 -3.14 -4.00
C LEU A 93 14.27 -1.69 -4.31
N LEU A 94 15.56 -1.37 -4.40
CA LEU A 94 16.03 -0.03 -4.79
C LEU A 94 15.66 0.32 -6.23
N ARG A 95 15.72 -0.65 -7.16
CA ARG A 95 15.30 -0.45 -8.55
C ARG A 95 13.79 -0.22 -8.70
N LEU A 96 13.00 -0.68 -7.73
CA LEU A 96 11.56 -0.39 -7.64
C LEU A 96 11.26 1.02 -7.10
N SER A 97 12.25 1.81 -6.71
CA SER A 97 12.05 3.18 -6.18
C SER A 97 11.30 4.11 -7.14
N LYS A 98 11.31 3.85 -8.44
CA LYS A 98 10.46 4.58 -9.42
C LYS A 98 8.95 4.33 -9.25
N TYR A 99 8.55 3.31 -8.50
CA TYR A 99 7.14 2.89 -8.33
C TYR A 99 6.63 2.99 -6.88
N HIS A 100 7.42 3.53 -5.96
CA HIS A 100 7.00 3.80 -4.59
C HIS A 100 7.69 5.02 -4.01
N ILE A 101 7.11 5.66 -3.01
CA ILE A 101 7.63 6.92 -2.44
C ILE A 101 8.76 6.74 -1.42
N TYR A 102 8.97 5.52 -0.94
CA TYR A 102 9.96 5.23 0.11
C TYR A 102 11.39 5.53 -0.33
N ASN A 103 12.23 5.94 0.63
CA ASN A 103 13.67 6.11 0.44
C ASN A 103 14.46 4.84 0.80
N GLU A 104 15.77 4.88 0.63
CA GLU A 104 16.67 3.74 0.92
C GLU A 104 16.63 3.32 2.40
N ASP A 105 16.56 4.27 3.33
CA ASP A 105 16.49 3.97 4.78
C ASP A 105 15.27 3.11 5.12
N PHE A 106 14.12 3.35 4.47
CA PHE A 106 12.95 2.52 4.64
C PHE A 106 13.16 1.10 4.11
N ILE A 107 13.85 0.94 2.98
CA ILE A 107 14.16 -0.37 2.40
C ILE A 107 15.06 -1.17 3.36
N ASP A 108 16.09 -0.52 3.91
CA ASP A 108 16.98 -1.13 4.90
C ASP A 108 16.23 -1.52 6.17
N TYR A 109 15.42 -0.61 6.69
CA TYR A 109 14.54 -0.89 7.81
C TYR A 109 13.65 -2.10 7.53
N ARG A 110 12.97 -2.13 6.38
CA ARG A 110 12.06 -3.21 5.99
C ARG A 110 12.78 -4.54 5.87
N LEU A 111 13.99 -4.58 5.31
CA LEU A 111 14.81 -5.79 5.22
C LEU A 111 15.29 -6.27 6.60
N SER A 112 15.50 -5.37 7.56
CA SER A 112 15.99 -5.70 8.91
C SER A 112 14.97 -6.43 9.79
N ILE A 113 13.67 -6.20 9.60
CA ILE A 113 12.57 -6.86 10.34
C ILE A 113 12.45 -8.30 9.85
N TYR A 114 12.28 -9.33 10.69
CA TYR A 114 12.12 -10.74 10.24
C TYR A 114 13.12 -11.16 9.13
N LYS A 115 14.43 -11.14 9.44
CA LYS A 115 15.51 -11.33 8.46
C LYS A 115 15.43 -12.65 7.66
N ASP A 116 14.77 -13.64 8.22
CA ASP A 116 14.49 -14.95 7.63
C ASP A 116 13.32 -14.96 6.64
N LYS A 117 12.56 -13.86 6.52
CA LYS A 117 11.40 -13.74 5.64
C LYS A 117 11.64 -12.75 4.50
N PRO A 118 11.18 -13.05 3.27
CA PRO A 118 11.30 -12.12 2.16
C PRO A 118 10.36 -10.93 2.34
N VAL A 119 10.65 -9.83 1.65
CA VAL A 119 9.68 -8.74 1.47
C VAL A 119 8.71 -9.17 0.37
N LYS A 120 7.41 -9.15 0.69
CA LYS A 120 6.32 -9.27 -0.28
C LYS A 120 6.14 -7.94 -1.01
N VAL A 121 6.31 -7.95 -2.32
CA VAL A 121 6.05 -6.81 -3.21
C VAL A 121 4.70 -7.05 -3.87
N LEU A 122 3.71 -6.24 -3.50
CA LEU A 122 2.37 -6.31 -4.10
C LEU A 122 2.26 -5.24 -5.17
N LEU A 123 2.17 -5.63 -6.44
CA LEU A 123 1.79 -4.72 -7.52
C LEU A 123 0.26 -4.57 -7.50
N VAL A 124 -0.23 -3.34 -7.38
CA VAL A 124 -1.66 -3.06 -7.18
C VAL A 124 -2.22 -2.10 -8.24
N LYS A 125 -3.47 -2.32 -8.65
CA LYS A 125 -4.28 -1.32 -9.36
C LYS A 125 -5.13 -0.57 -8.34
N THR A 126 -5.01 0.76 -8.32
CA THR A 126 -5.76 1.64 -7.40
C THR A 126 -6.99 2.20 -8.10
N TYR A 127 -8.09 2.29 -7.36
CA TYR A 127 -9.37 2.81 -7.79
C TYR A 127 -9.90 3.78 -6.74
N LEU A 128 -10.58 4.84 -7.16
CA LEU A 128 -11.28 5.73 -6.25
C LEU A 128 -12.68 5.17 -5.94
N LEU A 129 -13.20 5.45 -4.76
CA LEU A 129 -14.60 5.20 -4.45
C LEU A 129 -15.48 6.22 -5.19
N GLU A 130 -16.75 5.86 -5.43
CA GLU A 130 -17.74 6.84 -5.90
C GLU A 130 -17.93 7.93 -4.83
N GLU A 131 -18.11 7.50 -3.58
CA GLU A 131 -18.24 8.36 -2.40
C GLU A 131 -17.27 7.90 -1.30
N PRO A 132 -16.54 8.82 -0.64
CA PRO A 132 -15.63 8.47 0.44
C PRO A 132 -16.38 7.99 1.67
N ILE A 133 -15.79 7.03 2.39
CA ILE A 133 -16.28 6.58 3.69
C ILE A 133 -15.63 7.43 4.78
N MET A 134 -16.45 7.97 5.67
CA MET A 134 -16.02 8.68 6.87
C MET A 134 -16.19 7.77 8.08
N LEU A 135 -15.10 7.44 8.75
CA LEU A 135 -15.11 6.64 9.97
C LEU A 135 -14.63 7.47 11.16
N GLU A 136 -15.27 7.26 12.31
CA GLU A 136 -14.73 7.70 13.58
C GLU A 136 -13.49 6.88 13.93
N ASN A 137 -12.47 7.53 14.48
CA ASN A 137 -11.28 6.84 14.95
C ASN A 137 -11.56 6.10 16.26
N LYS A 138 -11.99 4.85 16.13
CA LYS A 138 -12.30 3.98 17.26
C LYS A 138 -11.06 3.20 17.72
N PRO A 139 -10.95 2.86 19.01
CA PRO A 139 -9.85 2.02 19.54
C PRO A 139 -9.70 0.66 18.83
N GLU A 140 -10.78 0.13 18.23
CA GLU A 140 -10.76 -1.12 17.45
C GLU A 140 -9.89 -1.05 16.18
N TYR A 141 -9.64 0.15 15.66
CA TYR A 141 -8.74 0.39 14.54
C TYR A 141 -7.29 0.62 15.00
N ALA A 142 -7.05 0.78 16.30
CA ALA A 142 -5.72 1.01 16.83
C ALA A 142 -4.85 -0.26 16.78
N GLY A 143 -3.54 -0.07 16.66
CA GLY A 143 -2.56 -1.14 16.81
C GLY A 143 -2.06 -1.77 15.50
N CYS A 144 -1.19 -2.77 15.66
CA CYS A 144 -0.26 -3.26 14.64
C CYS A 144 -0.82 -4.34 13.69
N ARG A 145 -2.13 -4.48 13.56
CA ARG A 145 -2.73 -5.42 12.59
C ARG A 145 -2.72 -4.81 11.20
N SER A 146 -2.45 -5.63 10.20
CA SER A 146 -2.42 -5.17 8.81
C SER A 146 -3.82 -4.93 8.24
N TRP A 147 -4.80 -5.74 8.64
CA TRP A 147 -6.15 -5.77 8.07
C TRP A 147 -7.22 -5.38 9.09
N VAL A 148 -8.21 -4.62 8.66
CA VAL A 148 -9.42 -4.30 9.41
C VAL A 148 -10.65 -4.63 8.59
N ASN A 149 -11.70 -5.08 9.26
CA ASN A 149 -13.00 -5.29 8.64
C ASN A 149 -13.80 -3.99 8.69
N ILE A 150 -14.29 -3.56 7.54
CA ILE A 150 -15.21 -2.45 7.40
C ILE A 150 -16.56 -3.03 6.99
N ASP A 151 -17.56 -2.93 7.87
CA ASP A 151 -18.92 -3.42 7.63
C ASP A 151 -19.71 -2.48 6.70
N LEU A 152 -19.08 -2.08 5.59
CA LEU A 152 -19.65 -1.28 4.51
C LEU A 152 -19.28 -1.92 3.18
N ASN A 153 -20.14 -1.73 2.18
CA ASN A 153 -19.88 -2.19 0.82
C ASN A 153 -19.93 -1.00 -0.14
N PRO A 154 -18.90 -0.14 -0.15
CA PRO A 154 -18.89 1.06 -0.97
C PRO A 154 -18.80 0.70 -2.46
N LYS A 155 -19.32 1.59 -3.29
CA LYS A 155 -19.14 1.50 -4.73
C LYS A 155 -17.77 2.05 -5.11
N ILE A 156 -17.08 1.31 -5.98
CA ILE A 156 -15.79 1.70 -6.54
C ILE A 156 -16.03 2.19 -7.95
N ARG A 157 -15.35 3.28 -8.35
CA ARG A 157 -15.31 3.69 -9.75
C ARG A 157 -14.72 2.58 -10.61
N GLU A 158 -15.28 2.41 -11.80
CA GLU A 158 -14.86 1.33 -12.71
C GLU A 158 -13.43 1.53 -13.21
N GLU A 159 -13.08 2.77 -13.52
CA GLU A 159 -11.77 3.13 -14.04
C GLU A 159 -10.72 3.26 -12.92
N PRO A 160 -9.54 2.63 -13.05
CA PRO A 160 -8.43 2.85 -12.15
C PRO A 160 -7.86 4.28 -12.30
N VAL A 161 -7.08 4.71 -11.31
CA VAL A 161 -6.41 6.04 -11.31
C VAL A 161 -5.34 6.21 -12.40
N ILE A 162 -5.07 5.16 -13.18
CA ILE A 162 -4.09 5.10 -14.24
C ILE A 162 -4.66 4.34 -15.44
N SER A 163 -4.29 4.72 -16.66
CA SER A 163 -4.72 3.99 -17.86
C SER A 163 -4.15 2.57 -17.90
N ASN A 164 -4.88 1.63 -18.52
CA ASN A 164 -4.43 0.24 -18.67
C ASN A 164 -3.08 0.15 -19.41
N MET A 165 -2.90 0.89 -20.50
CA MET A 165 -1.64 0.92 -21.26
C MET A 165 -0.44 1.29 -20.38
N ARG A 166 -0.54 2.38 -19.60
CA ARG A 166 0.56 2.80 -18.73
C ARG A 166 0.78 1.83 -17.58
N PHE A 167 -0.29 1.20 -17.08
CA PHE A 167 -0.15 0.15 -16.07
C PHE A 167 0.58 -1.08 -16.61
N ASP A 168 0.30 -1.47 -17.85
CA ASP A 168 0.94 -2.61 -18.50
C ASP A 168 2.44 -2.36 -18.72
N ASP A 169 2.83 -1.13 -19.08
CA ASP A 169 4.24 -0.71 -19.16
C ASP A 169 4.94 -0.84 -17.79
N ILE A 170 4.29 -0.34 -16.73
CA ILE A 170 4.80 -0.45 -15.35
C ILE A 170 4.93 -1.92 -14.94
N PHE A 171 3.93 -2.74 -15.25
CA PHE A 171 3.94 -4.16 -14.95
C PHE A 171 5.11 -4.86 -15.64
N SER A 172 5.33 -4.62 -16.93
CA SER A 172 6.41 -5.24 -17.70
C SER A 172 7.79 -4.91 -17.11
N ASP A 173 8.01 -3.65 -16.73
CA ASP A 173 9.28 -3.20 -16.14
C ASP A 173 9.51 -3.80 -14.73
N ILE A 174 8.47 -3.82 -13.89
CA ILE A 174 8.52 -4.51 -12.58
C ILE A 174 8.79 -6.00 -12.76
N GLU A 175 8.14 -6.65 -13.71
CA GLU A 175 8.32 -8.08 -13.98
C GLU A 175 9.77 -8.38 -14.39
N GLY A 176 10.38 -7.53 -15.23
CA GLY A 176 11.79 -7.60 -15.57
C GLY A 176 12.69 -7.54 -14.33
N ILE A 177 12.54 -6.49 -13.51
CA ILE A 177 13.34 -6.31 -12.29
C ILE A 177 13.19 -7.51 -11.34
N MET A 178 11.98 -8.02 -11.17
CA MET A 178 11.71 -9.08 -10.20
C MET A 178 12.19 -10.46 -10.64
N ASN A 179 12.17 -10.75 -11.94
CA ASN A 179 12.54 -12.05 -12.51
C ASN A 179 14.01 -12.18 -12.92
N GLU A 180 14.81 -11.10 -12.87
CA GLU A 180 16.25 -11.18 -13.07
C GLU A 180 16.91 -12.10 -12.03
N VAL A 181 17.86 -12.93 -12.48
CA VAL A 181 18.56 -13.94 -11.66
C VAL A 181 19.72 -13.31 -10.92
#